data_AF-A0A286R7W7-F1
#
_entry.id   AF-A0A286R7W7-F1
#
_cell.length_a   1.000
_cell.length_b   1.000
_cell.length_c   1.000
_cell.angle_alpha   90.00
_cell.angle_beta   90.00
_cell.angle_gamma   90.00
#
_symmetry.space_group_name_H-M   'P 1'
#
loop_
_entity.id
_entity.type
_entity.pdbx_description
1 polymer ?
#
loop_
_entity_poly.entity_id
_entity_poly.type
_entity_poly.pdbx_seq_one_letter_code
_entity_poly.pdbx_strand_id
1 'polypeptide(L)'
;MSKSKYMMSGGLAFAESKDMEKLRQQSLKGWHVKKLSFMGYTLVKGEKKEYIYSIDYRTVEENEEEEYLSYFEDAGWNHVFSEAGIHLFRADPGTEPIYSDKETLAQKHEESLSNTARWGIGALVLFAVSSWTGTIFTTGMIANILTIVAVILTIIAIPAVWTAIKIQSNKWKVQGKQRSVFFINTIIILFLATLTIFLFYGSGPNDAIKTLAYMLIGAFVLPIFIWSILSFYHKILGR
;
A
#
# COMPACT_ATOMS: atom_id res chain seq x y z
N MET A 1 22.81 24.34 -6.55
CA MET A 1 21.86 23.20 -6.52
C MET A 1 21.36 23.03 -5.09
N SER A 2 20.04 23.05 -4.85
CA SER A 2 19.51 22.78 -3.50
C SER A 2 19.79 21.31 -3.14
N LYS A 3 20.19 21.06 -1.89
CA LYS A 3 20.44 19.69 -1.42
C LYS A 3 19.12 18.94 -1.38
N SER A 4 19.08 17.76 -2.00
CA SER A 4 17.94 16.84 -1.94
C SER A 4 18.27 15.61 -1.08
N LYS A 5 17.22 14.98 -0.56
CA LYS A 5 17.31 13.77 0.28
C LYS A 5 16.10 12.88 0.02
N TYR A 6 16.30 11.57 -0.01
CA TYR A 6 15.21 10.59 -0.07
C TYR A 6 14.73 10.19 1.33
N MET A 7 13.43 9.98 1.49
CA MET A 7 12.83 9.38 2.69
C MET A 7 11.90 8.24 2.28
N MET A 8 12.17 7.04 2.79
CA MET A 8 11.33 5.87 2.52
C MET A 8 9.97 6.00 3.23
N SER A 9 8.89 5.73 2.48
CA SER A 9 7.53 5.63 3.00
C SER A 9 7.32 4.23 3.60
N GLY A 10 6.49 4.13 4.64
CA GLY A 10 5.98 2.84 5.11
C GLY A 10 4.85 2.27 4.24
N GLY A 11 4.48 2.97 3.17
CA GLY A 11 3.32 2.72 2.33
C GLY A 11 2.09 3.44 2.88
N LEU A 12 1.46 4.28 2.05
CA LEU A 12 0.31 5.10 2.44
C LEU A 12 -0.84 4.27 3.04
N ALA A 13 -1.19 3.15 2.40
CA ALA A 13 -2.22 2.24 2.93
C ALA A 13 -1.89 1.64 4.31
N PHE A 14 -0.61 1.58 4.70
CA PHE A 14 -0.13 0.87 5.89
C PHE A 14 0.28 1.80 7.02
N ALA A 15 0.87 2.94 6.70
CA ALA A 15 1.62 3.77 7.64
C ALA A 15 1.49 5.28 7.39
N GLU A 16 0.41 5.74 6.74
CA GLU A 16 0.17 7.16 6.42
C GLU A 16 0.48 8.10 7.60
N SER A 17 -0.12 7.87 8.77
CA SER A 17 0.09 8.72 9.94
C SER A 17 1.53 8.73 10.44
N LYS A 18 2.22 7.58 10.38
CA LYS A 18 3.64 7.49 10.72
C LYS A 18 4.50 8.25 9.71
N ASP A 19 4.12 8.23 8.43
CA ASP A 19 4.84 8.98 7.40
C ASP A 19 4.60 10.49 7.53
N MET A 20 3.38 10.94 7.85
CA MET A 20 3.10 12.35 8.15
C MET A 20 3.92 12.85 9.34
N GLU A 21 4.05 12.04 10.40
CA GLU A 21 4.89 12.39 11.54
C GLU A 21 6.37 12.41 11.17
N LYS A 22 6.86 11.46 10.37
CA LYS A 22 8.25 11.51 9.86
C LYS A 22 8.49 12.79 9.06
N LEU A 23 7.55 13.20 8.20
CA LEU A 23 7.63 14.44 7.43
C LEU A 23 7.69 15.66 8.35
N ARG A 24 6.84 15.72 9.38
CA ARG A 24 6.92 16.76 10.44
C ARG A 24 8.30 16.81 11.07
N GLN A 25 8.84 15.67 11.49
CA GLN A 25 10.20 15.58 12.06
C GLN A 25 11.31 16.00 11.09
N GLN A 26 11.13 15.80 9.78
CA GLN A 26 12.05 16.29 8.76
C GLN A 26 11.91 17.82 8.57
N SER A 27 10.70 18.36 8.59
CA SER A 27 10.44 19.80 8.45
C SER A 27 11.10 20.62 9.56
N LEU A 28 11.05 20.14 10.81
CA LEU A 28 11.77 20.69 11.97
C LEU A 28 13.29 20.76 11.74
N LYS A 29 13.83 19.84 10.94
CA LYS A 29 15.24 19.78 10.56
C LYS A 29 15.53 20.60 9.30
N GLY A 30 14.56 21.31 8.75
CA GLY A 30 14.63 22.09 7.52
C GLY A 30 14.65 21.24 6.26
N TRP A 31 14.07 20.04 6.30
CA TRP A 31 13.89 19.17 5.14
C TRP A 31 12.41 19.12 4.79
N HIS A 32 12.06 19.67 3.64
CA HIS A 32 10.67 19.79 3.18
C HIS A 32 10.43 18.84 2.03
N VAL A 33 9.34 18.08 2.09
CA VAL A 33 8.90 17.25 0.97
C VAL A 33 8.57 18.11 -0.24
N LYS A 34 9.02 17.64 -1.42
CA LYS A 34 8.81 18.28 -2.70
C LYS A 34 7.87 17.48 -3.60
N LYS A 35 8.00 16.15 -3.58
CA LYS A 35 7.19 15.25 -4.42
C LYS A 35 7.14 13.85 -3.83
N LEU A 36 6.14 13.10 -4.27
CA LEU A 36 6.14 11.65 -4.16
C LEU A 36 7.27 11.06 -5.03
N SER A 37 7.77 9.91 -4.64
CA SER A 37 8.81 9.18 -5.36
C SER A 37 8.55 7.69 -5.17
N PHE A 38 9.18 6.85 -6.00
CA PHE A 38 8.97 5.41 -5.88
C PHE A 38 9.25 4.92 -4.44
N MET A 39 8.22 4.35 -3.80
CA MET A 39 8.22 3.89 -2.40
C MET A 39 8.59 4.94 -1.34
N GLY A 40 8.49 6.24 -1.63
CA GLY A 40 8.91 7.27 -0.67
C GLY A 40 8.69 8.70 -1.15
N TYR A 41 9.51 9.60 -0.61
CA TYR A 41 9.41 11.03 -0.86
C TYR A 41 10.78 11.61 -1.20
N THR A 42 10.78 12.60 -2.10
CA THR A 42 11.94 13.47 -2.30
C THR A 42 11.79 14.72 -1.45
N LEU A 43 12.80 14.99 -0.62
CA LEU A 43 12.87 16.16 0.25
C LEU A 43 13.95 17.12 -0.24
N VAL A 44 13.75 18.40 0.00
CA VAL A 44 14.68 19.48 -0.32
C VAL A 44 15.02 20.27 0.94
N LYS A 45 16.25 20.77 1.01
CA LYS A 45 16.68 21.60 2.12
C LYS A 45 16.05 23.00 2.01
N GLY A 46 15.47 23.47 3.11
CA GLY A 46 14.99 24.83 3.29
C GLY A 46 15.13 25.28 4.74
N GLU A 47 14.34 26.28 5.14
CA GLU A 47 14.34 26.81 6.50
C GLU A 47 13.80 25.79 7.50
N LYS A 48 14.30 25.82 8.74
CA LYS A 48 13.75 25.00 9.81
C LYS A 48 12.39 25.59 10.20
N LYS A 49 11.32 24.86 9.90
CA LYS A 49 9.97 25.23 10.26
C LYS A 49 9.20 23.97 10.58
N GLU A 50 8.43 24.01 11.65
CA GLU A 50 7.53 22.92 11.99
C GLU A 50 6.30 22.99 11.08
N TYR A 51 6.07 21.93 10.31
CA TYR A 51 4.85 21.76 9.54
C TYR A 51 4.14 20.49 9.97
N ILE A 52 2.81 20.53 10.02
CA ILE A 52 1.97 19.35 10.00
C ILE A 52 1.61 19.00 8.56
N TYR A 53 1.41 17.72 8.27
CA TYR A 53 1.13 17.21 6.93
C TYR A 53 -0.15 16.39 6.92
N SER A 54 -0.90 16.50 5.82
CA SER A 54 -2.10 15.70 5.56
C SER A 54 -2.15 15.31 4.09
N ILE A 55 -2.67 14.11 3.83
CA ILE A 55 -2.92 13.60 2.48
C ILE A 55 -4.41 13.60 2.22
N ASP A 56 -4.80 13.99 1.02
CA ASP A 56 -6.14 13.81 0.44
C ASP A 56 -6.04 12.91 -0.79
N TYR A 57 -7.08 12.11 -1.04
CA TYR A 57 -7.15 11.24 -2.21
C TYR A 57 -8.36 11.64 -3.04
N ARG A 58 -8.14 12.32 -4.16
CA ARG A 58 -9.21 12.72 -5.07
C ARG A 58 -8.69 12.78 -6.49
N THR A 59 -9.51 12.38 -7.45
CA THR A 59 -9.22 12.69 -8.86
C THR A 59 -9.93 14.00 -9.15
N VAL A 60 -9.16 15.05 -9.35
CA VAL A 60 -9.67 16.40 -9.63
C VAL A 60 -9.46 16.69 -11.10
N GLU A 61 -10.49 17.17 -11.79
CA GLU A 61 -10.39 17.59 -13.19
C GLU A 61 -9.58 18.90 -13.28
N GLU A 62 -8.89 19.13 -14.40
CA GLU A 62 -7.98 20.28 -14.55
C GLU A 62 -8.69 21.63 -14.38
N ASN A 63 -9.96 21.71 -14.77
CA ASN A 63 -10.81 22.90 -14.61
C ASN A 63 -11.32 23.12 -13.17
N GLU A 64 -11.21 22.12 -12.30
CA GLU A 64 -11.65 22.19 -10.90
C GLU A 64 -10.47 22.27 -9.92
N GLU A 65 -9.22 22.13 -10.41
CA GLU A 65 -8.03 22.07 -9.56
C GLU A 65 -7.83 23.36 -8.74
N GLU A 66 -8.05 24.53 -9.34
CA GLU A 66 -7.90 25.81 -8.64
C GLU A 66 -8.89 25.96 -7.48
N GLU A 67 -10.16 25.65 -7.73
CA GLU A 67 -11.23 25.69 -6.70
C GLU A 67 -10.98 24.67 -5.59
N TYR A 68 -10.54 23.46 -5.96
CA TYR A 68 -10.18 22.41 -5.01
C TYR A 68 -9.01 22.83 -4.11
N LEU A 69 -7.96 23.44 -4.66
CA LEU A 69 -6.81 23.90 -3.89
C LEU A 69 -7.14 25.12 -3.02
N SER A 70 -7.92 26.07 -3.52
CA SER A 70 -8.31 27.27 -2.76
C SER A 70 -9.13 26.92 -1.53
N TYR A 71 -10.00 25.91 -1.61
CA TYR A 71 -10.76 25.41 -0.46
C TYR A 71 -9.86 25.01 0.73
N PHE A 72 -8.71 24.38 0.46
CA PHE A 72 -7.75 24.02 1.49
C PHE A 72 -6.91 25.20 1.95
N GLU A 73 -6.54 26.10 1.03
CA GLU A 73 -5.79 27.31 1.36
C GLU A 73 -6.56 28.20 2.35
N ASP A 74 -7.86 28.38 2.13
CA ASP A 74 -8.76 29.11 3.02
C ASP A 74 -8.84 28.47 4.43
N ALA A 75 -8.66 27.15 4.52
CA ALA A 75 -8.57 26.41 5.78
C ALA A 75 -7.15 26.41 6.40
N GLY A 76 -6.19 27.16 5.83
CA GLY A 76 -4.81 27.27 6.31
C GLY A 76 -3.88 26.16 5.82
N TRP A 77 -4.30 25.33 4.87
CA TRP A 77 -3.51 24.26 4.28
C TRP A 77 -2.88 24.68 2.97
N ASN A 78 -1.56 24.58 2.88
CA ASN A 78 -0.81 24.88 1.67
C ASN A 78 -0.54 23.59 0.90
N HIS A 79 -0.81 23.62 -0.41
CA HIS A 79 -0.47 22.53 -1.31
C HIS A 79 1.05 22.30 -1.40
N VAL A 80 1.44 21.03 -1.54
CA VAL A 80 2.84 20.62 -1.78
C VAL A 80 2.99 19.94 -3.13
N PHE A 81 2.19 18.91 -3.41
CA PHE A 81 2.16 18.23 -4.70
C PHE A 81 0.84 17.51 -4.93
N SER A 82 0.51 17.30 -6.20
CA SER A 82 -0.56 16.42 -6.69
C SER A 82 0.07 15.37 -7.61
N GLU A 83 -0.13 14.08 -7.35
CA GLU A 83 0.34 13.01 -8.25
C GLU A 83 -0.59 11.79 -8.17
N ALA A 84 -1.11 11.33 -9.31
CA ALA A 84 -1.98 10.15 -9.42
C ALA A 84 -3.20 10.17 -8.45
N GLY A 85 -3.81 11.35 -8.28
CA GLY A 85 -4.94 11.56 -7.37
C GLY A 85 -4.58 11.56 -5.88
N ILE A 86 -3.29 11.70 -5.56
CA ILE A 86 -2.78 11.87 -4.20
C ILE A 86 -2.34 13.33 -4.07
N HIS A 87 -2.94 14.05 -3.12
CA HIS A 87 -2.62 15.44 -2.83
C HIS A 87 -1.99 15.53 -1.44
N LEU A 88 -0.80 16.10 -1.35
CA LEU A 88 -0.15 16.36 -0.07
C LEU A 88 -0.25 17.84 0.26
N PHE A 89 -0.75 18.12 1.47
CA PHE A 89 -0.85 19.45 2.03
C PHE A 89 0.02 19.59 3.28
N ARG A 90 0.42 20.81 3.58
CA ARG A 90 1.13 21.19 4.80
C ARG A 90 0.50 22.42 5.45
N ALA A 91 0.52 22.50 6.76
CA ALA A 91 0.01 23.64 7.51
C ALA A 91 0.87 23.90 8.75
N ASP A 92 0.63 25.05 9.40
CA ASP A 92 1.26 25.36 10.69
C ASP A 92 0.63 24.50 11.81
N PRO A 93 1.38 24.19 12.88
CA PRO A 93 0.83 23.41 13.99
C PRO A 93 -0.39 24.11 14.60
N GLY A 94 -1.46 23.34 14.83
CA GLY A 94 -2.72 23.87 15.38
C GLY A 94 -3.79 24.16 14.33
N THR A 95 -3.46 24.09 13.04
CA THR A 95 -4.48 24.12 11.97
C THR A 95 -5.41 22.91 12.07
N GLU A 96 -6.71 23.12 11.87
CA GLU A 96 -7.71 22.07 11.95
C GLU A 96 -7.46 20.98 10.88
N PRO A 97 -7.62 19.68 11.23
CA PRO A 97 -7.44 18.59 10.27
C PRO A 97 -8.42 18.67 9.09
N ILE A 98 -7.94 18.34 7.89
CA ILE A 98 -8.77 18.23 6.68
C ILE A 98 -9.98 17.29 6.87
N TYR A 99 -9.81 16.25 7.68
CA TYR A 99 -10.85 15.27 7.98
C TYR A 99 -11.11 15.24 9.49
N SER A 100 -12.32 15.61 9.89
CA SER A 100 -12.71 15.72 11.31
C SER A 100 -13.68 14.61 11.75
N ASP A 101 -14.47 14.07 10.83
CA ASP A 101 -15.48 13.05 11.12
C ASP A 101 -15.12 11.66 10.54
N LYS A 102 -15.80 10.64 11.04
CA LYS A 102 -15.53 9.25 10.66
C LYS A 102 -15.99 8.91 9.24
N GLU A 103 -16.99 9.60 8.71
CA GLU A 103 -17.55 9.30 7.40
C GLU A 103 -16.59 9.80 6.31
N THR A 104 -16.11 11.03 6.44
CA THR A 104 -15.11 11.59 5.52
C THR A 104 -13.78 10.83 5.59
N LEU A 105 -13.36 10.35 6.77
CA LEU A 105 -12.20 9.45 6.90
C LEU A 105 -12.41 8.07 6.23
N ALA A 106 -13.62 7.52 6.29
CA ALA A 106 -13.93 6.28 5.60
C ALA A 106 -13.96 6.47 4.07
N GLN A 107 -14.50 7.60 3.61
CA GLN A 107 -14.51 8.00 2.21
C GLN A 107 -13.09 8.24 1.68
N LYS A 108 -12.23 8.92 2.45
CA LYS A 108 -10.80 9.06 2.13
C LYS A 108 -10.13 7.73 1.81
N HIS A 109 -10.37 6.72 2.65
CA HIS A 109 -9.82 5.39 2.41
C HIS A 109 -10.41 4.74 1.15
N GLU A 110 -11.69 4.94 0.88
CA GLU A 110 -12.31 4.47 -0.36
C GLU A 110 -11.68 5.12 -1.60
N GLU A 111 -11.47 6.43 -1.57
CA GLU A 111 -10.91 7.20 -2.69
C GLU A 111 -9.39 6.94 -2.88
N SER A 112 -8.69 6.46 -1.85
CA SER A 112 -7.26 6.10 -1.94
C SER A 112 -6.92 5.01 -2.96
N LEU A 113 -7.91 4.24 -3.42
CA LEU A 113 -7.78 3.29 -4.52
C LEU A 113 -8.81 3.60 -5.58
N SER A 114 -8.38 4.22 -6.68
CA SER A 114 -9.24 4.55 -7.81
C SER A 114 -9.92 3.30 -8.38
N ASN A 115 -11.10 3.48 -8.99
CA ASN A 115 -11.83 2.37 -9.61
C ASN A 115 -11.01 1.67 -10.70
N THR A 116 -10.23 2.43 -11.48
CA THR A 116 -9.30 1.88 -12.47
C THR A 116 -8.25 0.96 -11.84
N ALA A 117 -7.67 1.36 -10.69
CA ALA A 117 -6.71 0.51 -9.98
C ALA A 117 -7.37 -0.78 -9.47
N ARG A 118 -8.62 -0.73 -8.98
CA ARG A 118 -9.36 -1.93 -8.56
C ARG A 118 -9.56 -2.91 -9.71
N TRP A 119 -10.01 -2.42 -10.86
CA TRP A 119 -10.16 -3.24 -12.07
C TRP A 119 -8.83 -3.79 -12.55
N GLY A 120 -7.77 -2.98 -12.52
CA GLY A 120 -6.41 -3.41 -12.86
C GLY A 120 -5.92 -4.55 -11.97
N ILE A 121 -6.16 -4.49 -10.65
CA ILE A 121 -5.84 -5.57 -9.72
C ILE A 121 -6.65 -6.83 -10.04
N GLY A 122 -7.96 -6.70 -10.30
CA GLY A 122 -8.81 -7.81 -10.69
C GLY A 122 -8.34 -8.50 -11.98
N ALA A 123 -8.01 -7.71 -13.00
CA ALA A 123 -7.46 -8.20 -14.26
C ALA A 123 -6.10 -8.88 -14.07
N LEU A 124 -5.22 -8.29 -13.26
CA LEU A 124 -3.90 -8.86 -12.95
C LEU A 124 -4.03 -10.24 -12.28
N VAL A 125 -4.94 -10.38 -11.32
CA VAL A 125 -5.22 -11.67 -10.67
C VAL A 125 -5.80 -12.66 -11.69
N LEU A 126 -6.73 -12.23 -12.53
CA LEU A 126 -7.32 -13.08 -13.57
C LEU A 126 -6.25 -13.59 -14.54
N PHE A 127 -5.37 -12.72 -15.04
CA PHE A 127 -4.26 -13.12 -15.91
C PHE A 127 -3.28 -14.07 -15.23
N ALA A 128 -2.99 -13.87 -13.94
CA ALA A 128 -2.15 -14.79 -13.18
C ALA A 128 -2.80 -16.18 -13.09
N VAL A 129 -4.08 -16.25 -12.75
CA VAL A 129 -4.84 -17.51 -12.67
C VAL A 129 -4.94 -18.18 -14.04
N SER A 130 -5.27 -17.44 -15.09
CA SER A 130 -5.32 -17.96 -16.47
C SER A 130 -3.96 -18.48 -16.95
N SER A 131 -2.86 -17.84 -16.54
CA SER A 131 -1.52 -18.33 -16.84
C SER A 131 -1.24 -19.65 -16.14
N TRP A 132 -1.58 -19.76 -14.85
CA TRP A 132 -1.47 -21.02 -14.09
C TRP A 132 -2.33 -22.14 -14.66
N THR A 133 -3.60 -21.87 -15.03
CA THR A 133 -4.44 -22.91 -15.66
C THR A 133 -3.89 -23.33 -17.02
N GLY A 134 -3.34 -22.41 -17.80
CA GLY A 134 -2.65 -22.71 -19.05
C GLY A 134 -1.48 -23.69 -18.90
N THR A 135 -0.77 -23.66 -17.77
CA THR A 135 0.32 -24.63 -17.49
C THR A 135 -0.18 -26.07 -17.31
N ILE A 136 -1.45 -26.26 -16.95
CA ILE A 136 -2.05 -27.60 -16.76
C ILE A 136 -2.38 -28.24 -18.12
N PHE A 137 -2.78 -27.43 -19.10
CA PHE A 137 -3.20 -27.90 -20.43
C PHE A 137 -2.07 -27.96 -21.46
N THR A 138 -0.90 -27.41 -21.14
CA THR A 138 0.25 -27.32 -22.05
C THR A 138 1.44 -28.12 -21.52
N THR A 139 2.34 -28.55 -22.42
CA THR A 139 3.57 -29.25 -22.04
C THR A 139 4.77 -28.66 -22.80
N GLY A 140 5.99 -29.00 -22.36
CA GLY A 140 7.22 -28.55 -23.00
C GLY A 140 7.53 -27.06 -22.81
N MET A 141 8.11 -26.43 -23.83
CA MET A 141 8.64 -25.06 -23.74
C MET A 141 7.54 -24.01 -23.46
N ILE A 142 6.33 -24.22 -23.99
CA ILE A 142 5.19 -23.31 -23.79
C ILE A 142 4.76 -23.31 -22.32
N ALA A 143 4.69 -24.48 -21.68
CA ALA A 143 4.37 -24.60 -20.27
C ALA A 143 5.41 -23.88 -19.39
N ASN A 144 6.71 -23.97 -19.74
CA ASN A 144 7.77 -23.28 -19.02
C ASN A 144 7.64 -21.75 -19.11
N ILE A 145 7.36 -21.21 -20.31
CA ILE A 145 7.14 -19.77 -20.51
C ILE A 145 5.92 -19.31 -19.71
N LEU A 146 4.80 -20.03 -19.80
CA LEU A 146 3.59 -19.73 -19.04
C LEU A 146 3.84 -19.76 -17.52
N THR A 147 4.65 -20.70 -17.04
CA THR A 147 5.02 -20.79 -15.62
C THR A 147 5.81 -19.56 -15.18
N ILE A 148 6.80 -19.12 -15.98
CA ILE A 148 7.59 -17.92 -15.67
C ILE A 148 6.69 -16.68 -15.61
N VAL A 149 5.81 -16.52 -16.62
CA VAL A 149 4.84 -15.41 -16.66
C VAL A 149 3.91 -15.46 -15.45
N ALA A 150 3.37 -16.65 -15.12
CA ALA A 150 2.48 -16.83 -13.98
C ALA A 150 3.17 -16.44 -12.66
N VAL A 151 4.45 -16.83 -12.48
CA VAL A 151 5.24 -16.46 -11.30
C VAL A 151 5.45 -14.95 -11.21
N ILE A 152 5.85 -14.29 -12.31
CA ILE A 152 6.04 -12.83 -12.34
C ILE A 152 4.74 -12.10 -12.02
N LEU A 153 3.63 -12.49 -12.66
CA LEU A 153 2.32 -11.89 -12.39
C LEU A 153 1.90 -12.09 -10.93
N THR A 154 2.16 -13.27 -10.35
CA THR A 154 1.86 -13.56 -8.95
C THR A 154 2.66 -12.67 -7.99
N ILE A 155 3.95 -12.47 -8.26
CA ILE A 155 4.82 -11.58 -7.46
C ILE A 155 4.29 -10.15 -7.43
N ILE A 156 3.73 -9.67 -8.55
CA ILE A 156 3.15 -8.32 -8.65
C ILE A 156 1.74 -8.29 -8.04
N ALA A 157 0.95 -9.34 -8.24
CA ALA A 157 -0.43 -9.43 -7.77
C ALA A 157 -0.53 -9.46 -6.25
N ILE A 158 0.37 -10.18 -5.57
CA ILE A 158 0.31 -10.35 -4.10
C ILE A 158 0.36 -8.99 -3.36
N PRO A 159 1.36 -8.11 -3.58
CA PRO A 159 1.39 -6.79 -2.94
C PRO A 159 0.21 -5.90 -3.32
N ALA A 160 -0.26 -5.98 -4.58
CA ALA A 160 -1.36 -5.16 -5.06
C ALA A 160 -2.69 -5.55 -4.39
N VAL A 161 -2.99 -6.84 -4.34
CA VAL A 161 -4.15 -7.40 -3.62
C VAL A 161 -4.06 -7.08 -2.13
N TRP A 162 -2.89 -7.24 -1.52
CA TRP A 162 -2.71 -6.87 -0.11
C TRP A 162 -3.04 -5.40 0.12
N THR A 163 -2.51 -4.51 -0.72
CA THR A 163 -2.77 -3.07 -0.61
C THR A 163 -4.28 -2.77 -0.68
N ALA A 164 -5.01 -3.36 -1.63
CA ALA A 164 -6.45 -3.19 -1.74
C ALA A 164 -7.22 -3.70 -0.50
N ILE A 165 -6.84 -4.87 0.01
CA ILE A 165 -7.41 -5.43 1.25
C ILE A 165 -7.12 -4.51 2.43
N LYS A 166 -5.89 -3.99 2.53
CA LYS A 166 -5.48 -3.12 3.62
C LYS A 166 -6.29 -1.82 3.62
N ILE A 167 -6.53 -1.24 2.46
CA ILE A 167 -7.38 -0.08 2.27
C ILE A 167 -8.81 -0.37 2.75
N GLN A 168 -9.39 -1.49 2.31
CA GLN A 168 -10.73 -1.92 2.75
C GLN A 168 -10.78 -2.18 4.26
N SER A 169 -9.74 -2.77 4.82
CA SER A 169 -9.59 -3.02 6.25
C SER A 169 -9.56 -1.71 7.04
N ASN A 170 -8.81 -0.71 6.58
CA ASN A 170 -8.77 0.61 7.22
C ASN A 170 -10.15 1.29 7.17
N LYS A 171 -10.86 1.23 6.03
CA LYS A 171 -12.25 1.69 5.91
C LYS A 171 -13.16 1.03 6.95
N TRP A 172 -13.11 -0.30 7.06
CA TRP A 172 -13.92 -1.03 8.05
C TRP A 172 -13.55 -0.72 9.51
N LYS A 173 -12.27 -0.44 9.80
CA LYS A 173 -11.86 0.00 11.14
C LYS A 173 -12.50 1.33 11.52
N VAL A 174 -12.52 2.30 10.61
CA VAL A 174 -13.16 3.61 10.83
C VAL A 174 -14.67 3.45 11.01
N GLN A 175 -15.30 2.55 10.25
CA GLN A 175 -16.73 2.20 10.38
C GLN A 175 -17.06 1.33 11.62
N GLY A 176 -16.10 0.99 12.47
CA GLY A 176 -16.31 0.15 13.65
C GLY A 176 -16.53 -1.35 13.37
N LYS A 177 -16.35 -1.81 12.12
CA LYS A 177 -16.52 -3.21 11.68
C LYS A 177 -15.28 -4.07 11.99
N GLN A 178 -14.84 -4.11 13.25
CA GLN A 178 -13.63 -4.84 13.65
C GLN A 178 -13.70 -6.35 13.35
N ARG A 179 -14.88 -6.98 13.43
CA ARG A 179 -15.06 -8.40 13.11
C ARG A 179 -14.70 -8.70 11.65
N SER A 180 -15.19 -7.89 10.70
CA SER A 180 -14.89 -8.06 9.26
C SER A 180 -13.40 -7.95 8.96
N VAL A 181 -12.70 -7.05 9.66
CA VAL A 181 -11.24 -6.89 9.56
C VAL A 181 -10.50 -8.13 10.08
N PHE A 182 -10.96 -8.72 11.18
CA PHE A 182 -10.38 -9.95 11.71
C PHE A 182 -10.56 -11.12 10.72
N PHE A 183 -11.77 -11.29 10.17
CA PHE A 183 -12.06 -12.35 9.21
C PHE A 183 -11.21 -12.25 7.94
N ILE A 184 -11.13 -11.06 7.31
CA ILE A 184 -10.38 -10.91 6.06
C ILE A 184 -8.89 -11.20 6.24
N ASN A 185 -8.29 -10.72 7.33
CA ASN A 185 -6.88 -10.99 7.64
C ASN A 185 -6.63 -12.48 7.91
N THR A 186 -7.56 -13.15 8.61
CA THR A 186 -7.45 -14.58 8.90
C THR A 186 -7.57 -15.41 7.62
N ILE A 187 -8.49 -15.07 6.73
CA ILE A 187 -8.66 -15.74 5.43
C ILE A 187 -7.39 -15.64 4.59
N ILE A 188 -6.70 -14.49 4.58
CA ILE A 188 -5.43 -14.32 3.85
C ILE A 188 -4.34 -15.23 4.40
N ILE A 189 -4.20 -15.27 5.73
CA ILE A 189 -3.19 -16.14 6.38
C ILE A 189 -3.46 -17.61 6.02
N LEU A 190 -4.73 -18.02 6.06
CA LEU A 190 -5.13 -19.37 5.68
C LEU A 190 -4.88 -19.63 4.19
N PHE A 191 -5.19 -18.69 3.31
CA PHE A 191 -4.94 -18.81 1.87
C PHE A 191 -3.45 -18.90 1.54
N LEU A 192 -2.61 -18.08 2.19
CA LEU A 192 -1.16 -18.16 2.03
C LEU A 192 -0.61 -19.50 2.55
N ALA A 193 -1.14 -20.01 3.67
CA ALA A 193 -0.78 -21.31 4.20
C ALA A 193 -1.19 -22.45 3.25
N THR A 194 -2.41 -22.44 2.72
CA THR A 194 -2.90 -23.47 1.78
C THR A 194 -2.17 -23.40 0.45
N LEU A 195 -1.88 -22.21 -0.08
CA LEU A 195 -1.06 -22.03 -1.28
C LEU A 195 0.34 -22.60 -1.07
N THR A 196 0.95 -22.35 0.10
CA THR A 196 2.25 -22.91 0.44
C THR A 196 2.21 -24.44 0.47
N ILE A 197 1.22 -25.04 1.14
CA ILE A 197 1.04 -26.50 1.19
C ILE A 197 0.82 -27.08 -0.22
N PHE A 198 -0.05 -26.46 -1.03
CA PHE A 198 -0.30 -26.88 -2.40
C PHE A 198 0.97 -26.82 -3.27
N LEU A 199 1.83 -25.82 -3.07
CA LEU A 199 3.11 -25.73 -3.78
C LEU A 199 4.14 -26.75 -3.29
N PHE A 200 4.15 -27.12 -2.00
CA PHE A 200 5.04 -28.17 -1.46
C PHE A 200 4.64 -29.58 -1.88
N TYR A 201 3.33 -29.85 -2.03
CA TYR A 201 2.80 -31.19 -2.30
C TYR A 201 2.22 -31.36 -3.71
N GLY A 202 2.16 -30.30 -4.52
CA GLY A 202 1.62 -30.30 -5.88
C GLY A 202 2.54 -30.97 -6.91
N SER A 203 2.03 -31.97 -7.61
CA SER A 203 2.68 -32.62 -8.75
C SER A 203 2.64 -31.71 -9.99
N GLY A 204 3.70 -30.90 -10.20
CA GLY A 204 3.92 -29.95 -11.32
C GLY A 204 5.43 -29.64 -11.53
N PRO A 205 5.84 -28.94 -12.61
CA PRO A 205 7.09 -29.18 -13.36
C PRO A 205 8.40 -28.79 -12.66
N ASN A 206 9.50 -29.41 -13.12
CA ASN A 206 10.94 -29.29 -12.79
C ASN A 206 11.33 -28.63 -11.45
N ASP A 207 12.08 -29.38 -10.62
CA ASP A 207 12.51 -29.03 -9.26
C ASP A 207 13.19 -27.66 -9.13
N ALA A 208 13.88 -27.18 -10.16
CA ALA A 208 14.56 -25.88 -10.14
C ALA A 208 13.58 -24.69 -10.05
N ILE A 209 12.43 -24.76 -10.76
CA ILE A 209 11.43 -23.68 -10.76
C ILE A 209 10.67 -23.68 -9.42
N LYS A 210 10.38 -24.88 -8.88
CA LYS A 210 9.84 -25.04 -7.53
C LYS A 210 10.76 -24.45 -6.47
N THR A 211 12.06 -24.72 -6.57
CA THR A 211 13.06 -24.19 -5.63
C THR A 211 13.12 -22.67 -5.65
N LEU A 212 13.09 -22.06 -6.85
CA LEU A 212 13.05 -20.59 -7.00
C LEU A 212 11.76 -20.00 -6.40
N ALA A 213 10.62 -20.65 -6.63
CA ALA A 213 9.35 -20.24 -6.04
C ALA A 213 9.36 -20.37 -4.50
N TYR A 214 9.92 -21.44 -3.94
CA TYR A 214 10.08 -21.61 -2.48
C TYR A 214 10.99 -20.55 -1.87
N MET A 215 12.09 -20.19 -2.55
CA MET A 215 12.99 -19.12 -2.08
C MET A 215 12.28 -17.77 -2.01
N LEU A 216 11.51 -17.42 -3.04
CA LEU A 216 10.77 -16.16 -3.08
C LEU A 216 9.64 -16.14 -2.04
N ILE A 217 8.86 -17.22 -1.93
CA ILE A 217 7.75 -17.31 -0.97
C ILE A 217 8.27 -17.35 0.48
N GLY A 218 9.34 -18.10 0.76
CA GLY A 218 9.98 -18.11 2.08
C GLY A 218 10.46 -16.70 2.49
N ALA A 219 11.02 -15.94 1.56
CA ALA A 219 11.45 -14.56 1.82
C ALA A 219 10.28 -13.63 2.23
N PHE A 220 9.05 -13.87 1.75
CA PHE A 220 7.87 -13.08 2.12
C PHE A 220 7.09 -13.67 3.31
N VAL A 221 6.92 -14.98 3.39
CA VAL A 221 6.11 -15.66 4.43
C VAL A 221 6.81 -15.65 5.79
N LEU A 222 8.13 -15.86 5.82
CA LEU A 222 8.88 -15.95 7.08
C LEU A 222 8.80 -14.65 7.91
N PRO A 223 9.00 -13.44 7.33
CA PRO A 223 8.82 -12.19 8.07
C PRO A 223 7.39 -11.99 8.59
N ILE A 224 6.37 -12.39 7.82
CA ILE A 224 4.95 -12.25 8.19
C ILE A 224 4.59 -13.19 9.33
N PHE A 225 5.10 -14.42 9.29
CA PHE A 225 4.93 -15.42 10.34
C PHE A 225 5.62 -14.99 11.63
N ILE A 226 6.88 -14.54 11.56
CA ILE A 226 7.63 -13.99 12.70
C ILE A 226 6.88 -12.78 13.29
N TRP A 227 6.42 -11.85 12.45
CA TRP A 227 5.68 -10.67 12.90
C TRP A 227 4.36 -11.06 13.59
N SER A 228 3.64 -12.05 13.06
CA SER A 228 2.38 -12.53 13.63
C SER A 228 2.59 -13.20 14.99
N ILE A 229 3.63 -14.03 15.14
CA ILE A 229 4.01 -14.63 16.44
C ILE A 229 4.39 -13.54 17.43
N LEU A 230 5.25 -12.59 17.04
CA LEU A 230 5.68 -11.49 17.91
C LEU A 230 4.51 -10.60 18.35
N SER A 231 3.57 -10.32 17.43
CA SER A 231 2.36 -9.56 17.72
C SER A 231 1.42 -10.31 18.67
N PHE A 232 1.35 -11.64 18.58
CA PHE A 232 0.53 -12.46 19.47
C PHE A 232 1.18 -12.59 20.85
N TYR A 233 2.49 -12.77 20.90
CA TYR A 233 3.30 -12.82 22.12
C TYR A 233 3.19 -11.52 22.93
N HIS A 234 3.35 -10.35 22.30
CA HIS A 234 3.19 -9.05 22.98
C HIS A 234 1.77 -8.85 23.51
N LYS A 235 0.76 -9.39 22.83
CA LYS A 235 -0.65 -9.24 23.24
C LYS A 235 -1.03 -10.16 24.40
N ILE A 236 -0.28 -11.24 24.62
CA ILE A 236 -0.52 -12.22 25.69
C ILE A 236 0.39 -11.98 26.91
N LEU A 237 1.67 -11.66 26.71
CA LEU A 237 2.62 -11.36 27.79
C LEU A 237 2.70 -9.89 28.18
N GLY A 238 2.09 -8.98 27.42
CA GLY A 238 1.99 -7.55 27.76
C GLY A 238 0.81 -7.22 28.69
N ARG A 239 0.45 -8.14 29.60
CA ARG A 239 -0.42 -7.90 30.74
C ARG A 239 0.38 -8.08 32.03
#